data_AF-A0A7K2NNN6-F1
#
_entry.id   AF-A0A7K2NNN6-F1
#
_cell.length_a   1.000
_cell.length_b   1.000
_cell.length_c   1.000
_cell.angle_alpha   90.00
_cell.angle_beta   90.00
_cell.angle_gamma   90.00
#
_symmetry.space_group_name_H-M   'P 1'
#
loop_
_entity.id
_entity.type
_entity.pdbx_description
1 polymer ?
#
loop_
_entity_poly.entity_id
_entity_poly.type
_entity_poly.pdbx_seq_one_letter_code
_entity_poly.pdbx_strand_id
1 'polypeptide(L)'
;APAAGPRLQLLASGTAIHWVLRAQELLASDWGVHADVWSVTSWTELRRDAMRADDARTRGEERAPFVTRALAGAPGPVLAVSDWMRQVPDQIGQWVEQDYYSLGTDGFGLSDTREDVRRYFRVDAESIVVTALDRLARAGQVPPETVARARAQYGLDR
;
A
#
# COMPACT_ATOMS: atom_id res chain seq x y z
N ALA A 1 -24.22 3.52 6.23
CA ALA A 1 -23.40 4.70 5.89
C ALA A 1 -21.94 4.28 5.95
N PRO A 2 -21.04 4.78 5.08
CA PRO A 2 -19.62 4.55 5.29
C PRO A 2 -19.26 5.06 6.68
N ALA A 3 -18.56 4.24 7.48
CA ALA A 3 -18.05 4.66 8.78
C ALA A 3 -17.19 5.93 8.61
N ALA A 4 -17.43 6.91 9.48
CA ALA A 4 -16.73 8.20 9.49
C ALA A 4 -15.27 8.01 9.93
N GLY A 5 -14.31 8.52 9.17
CA GLY A 5 -12.89 8.47 9.50
C GLY A 5 -11.98 8.54 8.27
N PRO A 6 -10.66 8.77 8.47
CA PRO A 6 -9.66 8.70 7.41
C PRO A 6 -9.68 7.34 6.70
N ARG A 7 -9.39 7.35 5.39
CA ARG A 7 -9.43 6.13 4.57
C ARG A 7 -8.17 5.98 3.72
N LEU A 8 -7.73 4.75 3.52
CA LEU A 8 -6.69 4.41 2.55
C LEU A 8 -6.94 3.06 1.88
N GLN A 9 -6.14 2.77 0.86
CA GLN A 9 -6.17 1.53 0.10
C GLN A 9 -4.88 0.75 0.36
N LEU A 10 -4.99 -0.51 0.78
CA LEU A 10 -3.86 -1.42 0.97
C LEU A 10 -3.84 -2.46 -0.15
N LEU A 11 -2.83 -2.45 -1.01
CA LEU A 11 -2.66 -3.44 -2.07
C LEU A 11 -1.58 -4.43 -1.65
N ALA A 12 -1.81 -5.73 -1.78
CA ALA A 12 -0.80 -6.74 -1.48
C ALA A 12 -0.89 -7.97 -2.38
N SER A 13 0.23 -8.68 -2.51
CA SER A 13 0.31 -9.94 -3.25
C SER A 13 0.99 -11.03 -2.43
N GLY A 14 0.70 -12.29 -2.73
CA GLY A 14 1.39 -13.41 -2.11
C GLY A 14 1.24 -13.42 -0.59
N THR A 15 2.34 -13.66 0.13
CA THR A 15 2.32 -13.78 1.59
C THR A 15 2.02 -12.46 2.31
N ALA A 16 2.25 -11.32 1.64
CA ALA A 16 2.00 -10.00 2.20
C ALA A 16 0.52 -9.72 2.49
N ILE A 17 -0.42 -10.49 1.91
CA ILE A 17 -1.85 -10.32 2.16
C ILE A 17 -2.19 -10.48 3.65
N HIS A 18 -1.52 -11.38 4.35
CA HIS A 18 -1.76 -11.59 5.78
C HIS A 18 -1.22 -10.43 6.62
N TRP A 19 -0.17 -9.75 6.17
CA TRP A 19 0.44 -8.63 6.87
C TRP A 19 -0.42 -7.38 6.74
N VAL A 20 -0.96 -7.12 5.54
CA VAL A 20 -1.87 -5.98 5.34
C VAL A 20 -3.23 -6.18 6.01
N LEU A 21 -3.73 -7.42 6.11
CA LEU A 21 -4.95 -7.70 6.88
C LEU A 21 -4.73 -7.42 8.37
N ARG A 22 -3.57 -7.84 8.91
CA ARG A 22 -3.21 -7.49 10.29
C ARG A 22 -3.04 -5.97 10.48
N ALA A 23 -2.43 -5.29 9.51
CA ALA A 23 -2.29 -3.84 9.53
C ALA A 23 -3.66 -3.12 9.46
N GLN A 24 -4.60 -3.64 8.67
CA GLN A 24 -5.98 -3.14 8.60
C GLN A 24 -6.66 -3.21 9.97
N GLU A 25 -6.52 -4.33 10.69
CA GLU A 25 -7.05 -4.46 12.05
C GLU A 25 -6.45 -3.42 12.99
N LEU A 26 -5.12 -3.26 12.99
CA LEU A 26 -4.41 -2.28 13.82
C LEU A 26 -4.80 -0.83 13.49
N LEU A 27 -4.91 -0.50 12.20
CA LEU A 27 -5.36 0.82 11.74
C LEU A 27 -6.77 1.14 12.25
N ALA A 28 -7.68 0.16 12.23
CA ALA A 28 -9.03 0.34 12.73
C ALA A 28 -9.08 0.44 14.27
N SER A 29 -8.41 -0.47 14.98
CA SER A 29 -8.48 -0.55 16.45
C SER A 29 -7.74 0.57 17.15
N ASP A 30 -6.55 0.92 16.67
CA ASP A 30 -5.63 1.80 17.40
C ASP A 30 -5.75 3.25 16.91
N TRP A 31 -6.19 3.45 15.65
CA TRP A 31 -6.12 4.75 14.97
C TRP A 31 -7.44 5.22 14.37
N GLY A 32 -8.51 4.40 14.38
CA GLY A 32 -9.79 4.75 13.77
C GLY A 32 -9.69 5.00 12.26
N VAL A 33 -8.70 4.40 11.60
CA VAL A 33 -8.47 4.50 10.16
C VAL A 33 -9.08 3.29 9.47
N HIS A 34 -9.83 3.53 8.40
CA HIS A 34 -10.39 2.44 7.59
C HIS A 34 -9.50 2.16 6.39
N ALA A 35 -9.06 0.92 6.22
CA ALA A 35 -8.32 0.48 5.06
C ALA A 35 -9.16 -0.52 4.24
N ASP A 36 -9.31 -0.26 2.94
CA ASP A 36 -9.82 -1.26 2.01
C ASP A 36 -8.64 -2.10 1.47
N VAL A 37 -8.73 -3.43 1.53
CA VAL A 37 -7.63 -4.34 1.18
C VAL A 37 -7.88 -4.98 -0.18
N TRP A 38 -6.88 -4.92 -1.05
CA TRP A 38 -6.91 -5.40 -2.43
C TRP A 38 -5.86 -6.48 -2.65
N SER A 39 -6.30 -7.68 -3.05
CA SER A 39 -5.40 -8.76 -3.45
C SER A 39 -4.95 -8.56 -4.90
N VAL A 40 -3.68 -8.24 -5.09
CA VAL A 40 -3.04 -8.13 -6.40
C VAL A 40 -2.41 -9.46 -6.77
N THR A 41 -3.04 -10.22 -7.66
CA THR A 41 -2.57 -11.55 -8.07
C THR A 41 -1.37 -11.49 -9.02
N SER A 42 -1.20 -10.41 -9.78
CA SER A 42 -0.06 -10.19 -10.66
C SER A 42 0.17 -8.71 -10.96
N TRP A 43 1.22 -8.13 -10.39
CA TRP A 43 1.67 -6.76 -10.70
C TRP A 43 2.07 -6.61 -12.18
N THR A 44 2.75 -7.63 -12.71
CA THR A 44 3.21 -7.66 -14.10
C THR A 44 2.04 -7.62 -15.09
N GLU A 45 0.95 -8.35 -14.84
CA GLU A 45 -0.21 -8.34 -15.74
C GLU A 45 -0.98 -7.01 -15.66
N LEU A 46 -1.07 -6.40 -14.47
CA LEU A 46 -1.63 -5.04 -14.35
C LEU A 46 -0.82 -4.03 -15.16
N ARG A 47 0.52 -4.10 -15.10
CA ARG A 47 1.40 -3.24 -15.91
C ARG A 47 1.22 -3.51 -17.40
N ARG A 48 1.19 -4.77 -17.83
CA ARG A 48 0.99 -5.14 -19.24
C ARG A 48 -0.35 -4.64 -19.77
N ASP A 49 -1.41 -4.75 -18.98
CA ASP A 49 -2.71 -4.20 -19.33
C ASP A 49 -2.67 -2.68 -19.50
N ALA A 50 -2.03 -1.99 -18.58
CA ALA A 50 -1.92 -0.54 -18.62
C ALA A 50 -1.06 -0.03 -19.80
N MET A 51 0.03 -0.73 -20.13
CA MET A 51 0.81 -0.43 -21.33
C MET A 51 0.00 -0.62 -22.62
N ARG A 52 -0.85 -1.65 -22.70
CA ARG A 52 -1.77 -1.83 -23.84
C ARG A 52 -2.81 -0.72 -23.94
N ALA A 53 -3.25 -0.19 -22.80
CA ALA A 53 -4.15 0.96 -22.76
C ALA A 53 -3.47 2.25 -23.26
N ASP A 54 -2.22 2.50 -22.86
CA ASP A 54 -1.44 3.63 -23.38
C ASP A 54 -1.20 3.53 -24.89
N ASP A 55 -0.87 2.33 -25.39
CA ASP A 55 -0.67 2.05 -26.81
C ASP A 55 -1.98 2.15 -27.62
N ALA A 56 -3.13 1.80 -27.04
CA ALA A 56 -4.44 2.06 -27.65
C ALA A 56 -4.73 3.58 -27.74
N ARG A 57 -4.39 4.34 -26.69
CA ARG A 57 -4.58 5.79 -26.66
C ARG A 57 -3.78 6.51 -27.74
N THR A 58 -2.55 6.07 -28.04
CA THR A 58 -1.74 6.67 -29.13
C THR A 58 -2.33 6.40 -30.52
N ARG A 59 -3.21 5.39 -30.66
CA ARG A 59 -4.00 5.13 -31.87
C ARG A 59 -5.38 5.82 -31.88
N GLY A 60 -5.72 6.58 -30.84
CA GLY A 60 -7.02 7.25 -30.70
C GLY A 60 -8.13 6.35 -30.14
N GLU A 61 -7.80 5.19 -29.58
CA GLU A 61 -8.76 4.31 -28.91
C GLU A 61 -8.81 4.63 -27.41
N GLU A 62 -10.00 4.90 -26.87
CA GLU A 62 -10.16 5.14 -25.43
C GLU A 62 -10.25 3.82 -24.67
N ARG A 63 -9.21 3.52 -23.87
CA ARG A 63 -9.14 2.35 -23.00
C ARG A 63 -8.54 2.76 -21.67
N ALA A 64 -9.32 2.64 -20.59
CA ALA A 64 -8.78 2.81 -19.24
C ALA A 64 -8.12 1.48 -18.77
N PRO A 65 -6.89 1.53 -18.20
CA PRO A 65 -6.27 0.37 -17.57
C PRO A 65 -7.18 -0.26 -16.50
N PHE A 66 -7.09 -1.58 -16.31
CA PHE A 66 -7.85 -2.28 -15.27
C PHE A 66 -7.59 -1.69 -13.89
N VAL A 67 -6.33 -1.42 -13.53
CA VAL A 67 -5.99 -0.88 -12.19
C VAL A 67 -6.64 0.48 -11.94
N THR A 68 -6.64 1.36 -12.95
CA THR A 68 -7.29 2.66 -12.89
C THR A 68 -8.79 2.51 -12.66
N ARG A 69 -9.45 1.63 -13.42
CA ARG A 69 -10.90 1.38 -13.26
C ARG A 69 -11.24 0.73 -11.92
N ALA A 70 -10.40 -0.18 -11.43
CA ALA A 70 -10.63 -0.90 -10.19
C ALA A 70 -10.53 0.04 -8.97
N LEU A 71 -9.58 0.98 -9.01
CA LEU A 71 -9.38 1.96 -7.95
C LEU A 71 -10.19 3.25 -8.16
N ALA A 72 -10.96 3.38 -9.24
CA ALA A 72 -11.72 4.58 -9.53
C ALA A 72 -12.69 4.92 -8.38
N GLY A 73 -12.57 6.13 -7.85
CA GLY A 73 -13.38 6.60 -6.72
C GLY A 73 -13.00 6.00 -5.35
N ALA A 74 -11.99 5.14 -5.27
CA ALA A 74 -11.49 4.64 -3.99
C ALA A 74 -10.85 5.80 -3.19
N PRO A 75 -11.28 6.03 -1.94
CA PRO A 75 -10.86 7.20 -1.17
C PRO A 75 -9.46 7.04 -0.58
N GLY A 76 -8.72 8.15 -0.56
CA GLY A 76 -7.44 8.27 0.12
C GLY A 76 -6.25 7.67 -0.63
N PRO A 77 -5.06 7.68 -0.01
CA PRO A 77 -3.84 7.20 -0.64
C PRO A 77 -3.82 5.68 -0.79
N VAL A 78 -2.99 5.21 -1.71
CA VAL A 78 -2.71 3.80 -1.98
C VAL A 78 -1.34 3.45 -1.42
N LEU A 79 -1.29 2.42 -0.56
CA LEU A 79 -0.07 1.82 -0.05
C LEU A 79 0.01 0.37 -0.52
N ALA A 80 0.95 0.09 -1.42
CA ALA A 80 1.21 -1.25 -1.91
C ALA A 80 2.31 -1.94 -1.09
N VAL A 81 2.13 -3.22 -0.78
CA VAL A 81 3.06 -4.01 0.04
C VAL A 81 3.38 -5.32 -0.67
N SER A 82 4.67 -5.63 -0.78
CA SER A 82 5.15 -6.84 -1.43
C SER A 82 6.22 -7.55 -0.58
N ASP A 83 6.30 -8.88 -0.71
CA ASP A 83 7.46 -9.66 -0.24
C ASP A 83 8.63 -9.66 -1.23
N TRP A 84 8.47 -8.96 -2.37
CA TRP A 84 9.51 -8.57 -3.30
C TRP A 84 9.96 -7.13 -3.05
N MET A 85 11.05 -6.73 -3.71
CA MET A 85 11.48 -5.32 -3.78
C MET A 85 10.35 -4.39 -4.27
N ARG A 86 10.40 -3.13 -3.83
CA ARG A 86 9.44 -2.07 -4.19
C ARG A 86 9.27 -1.88 -5.68
N GLN A 87 10.31 -2.16 -6.48
CA GLN A 87 10.23 -2.11 -7.94
C GLN A 87 9.04 -2.92 -8.48
N VAL A 88 8.65 -4.02 -7.84
CA VAL A 88 7.54 -4.87 -8.30
C VAL A 88 6.19 -4.13 -8.20
N PRO A 89 5.71 -3.67 -7.03
CA PRO A 89 4.49 -2.87 -6.97
C PRO A 89 4.61 -1.52 -7.71
N ASP A 90 5.79 -0.89 -7.71
CA ASP A 90 6.02 0.39 -8.41
C ASP A 90 5.73 0.34 -9.91
N GLN A 91 5.75 -0.87 -10.49
CA GLN A 91 5.39 -1.12 -11.89
C GLN A 91 4.06 -0.50 -12.30
N ILE A 92 3.09 -0.34 -11.40
CA ILE A 92 1.75 0.15 -11.74
C ILE A 92 1.50 1.61 -11.33
N GLY A 93 2.40 2.22 -10.55
CA GLY A 93 2.14 3.49 -9.88
C GLY A 93 1.70 4.63 -10.81
N GLN A 94 2.24 4.68 -12.04
CA GLN A 94 1.90 5.70 -13.04
C GLN A 94 0.44 5.67 -13.53
N TRP A 95 -0.29 4.56 -13.33
CA TRP A 95 -1.69 4.40 -13.74
C TRP A 95 -2.67 4.39 -12.56
N VAL A 96 -2.19 4.70 -11.35
CA VAL A 96 -3.00 4.89 -10.16
C VAL A 96 -3.22 6.39 -9.97
N GLU A 97 -4.48 6.81 -9.86
CA GLU A 97 -4.84 8.23 -9.78
C GLU A 97 -4.64 8.81 -8.37
N GLN A 98 -4.75 7.97 -7.35
CA GLN A 98 -4.47 8.33 -5.96
C GLN A 98 -2.97 8.53 -5.72
N ASP A 99 -2.64 9.26 -4.64
CA ASP A 99 -1.29 9.25 -4.09
C ASP A 99 -0.83 7.81 -3.82
N TYR A 100 0.30 7.41 -4.39
CA TYR A 100 0.78 6.02 -4.38
C TYR A 100 2.13 5.90 -3.68
N TYR A 101 2.25 4.91 -2.80
CA TYR A 101 3.52 4.54 -2.17
C TYR A 101 3.64 3.03 -2.05
N SER A 102 4.86 2.53 -1.96
CA SER A 102 5.15 1.10 -1.89
C SER A 102 6.09 0.74 -0.74
N LEU A 103 5.89 -0.45 -0.19
CA LEU A 103 6.81 -1.15 0.69
C LEU A 103 7.21 -2.48 0.03
N GLY A 104 8.46 -2.85 0.26
CA GLY A 104 9.06 -4.03 -0.34
C GLY A 104 10.33 -4.42 0.40
N THR A 105 10.84 -5.60 0.08
CA THR A 105 11.99 -6.23 0.74
C THR A 105 13.30 -5.92 0.02
N ASP A 106 13.54 -4.64 -0.24
CA ASP A 106 14.73 -4.17 -0.95
C ASP A 106 16.01 -4.43 -0.16
N GLY A 107 17.00 -5.06 -0.81
CA GLY A 107 18.31 -5.36 -0.22
C GLY A 107 18.68 -6.84 -0.29
N PHE A 108 19.77 -7.21 0.38
CA PHE A 108 20.18 -8.60 0.51
C PHE A 108 19.37 -9.32 1.58
N GLY A 109 19.08 -10.60 1.36
CA GLY A 109 18.47 -11.46 2.35
C GLY A 109 19.37 -11.65 3.58
N LEU A 110 18.74 -11.94 4.71
CA LEU A 110 19.39 -12.29 5.96
C LEU A 110 18.76 -13.55 6.57
N SER A 111 19.51 -14.21 7.45
CA SER A 111 19.05 -15.39 8.18
C SER A 111 18.50 -14.98 9.53
N ASP A 112 17.18 -15.04 9.69
CA ASP A 112 16.49 -14.78 10.96
C ASP A 112 15.08 -15.41 10.95
N THR A 113 14.28 -15.18 12.00
CA THR A 113 12.86 -15.52 12.03
C THR A 113 12.08 -14.73 10.98
N ARG A 114 10.90 -15.23 10.56
CA ARG A 114 10.09 -14.51 9.56
C ARG A 114 9.63 -13.16 10.09
N GLU A 115 9.31 -13.10 11.38
CA GLU A 115 8.90 -11.92 12.11
C GLU A 115 10.00 -10.86 12.08
N ASP A 116 11.23 -11.24 12.45
CA ASP A 116 12.37 -10.32 12.50
C ASP A 116 12.81 -9.86 11.11
N VAL A 117 12.79 -10.76 10.11
CA VAL A 117 13.09 -10.39 8.72
C VAL A 117 12.07 -9.39 8.16
N ARG A 118 10.77 -9.58 8.42
CA ARG A 118 9.73 -8.62 7.98
C ARG A 118 9.90 -7.26 8.66
N ARG A 119 10.23 -7.28 9.95
CA ARG A 119 10.53 -6.08 10.72
C ARG A 119 11.74 -5.33 10.16
N TYR A 120 12.80 -6.06 9.83
CA TYR A 120 14.00 -5.50 9.21
C TYR A 120 13.69 -4.79 7.88
N PHE A 121 12.93 -5.45 7.00
CA PHE A 121 12.51 -4.86 5.72
C PHE A 121 11.34 -3.86 5.85
N ARG A 122 10.82 -3.64 7.05
CA ARG A 122 9.70 -2.72 7.33
C ARG A 122 8.41 -3.08 6.58
N VAL A 123 8.13 -4.38 6.46
CA VAL A 123 6.93 -4.93 5.84
C VAL A 123 6.04 -5.71 6.83
N ASP A 124 6.39 -5.72 8.12
CA ASP A 124 5.51 -6.17 9.20
C ASP A 124 4.30 -5.23 9.36
N ALA A 125 3.25 -5.72 10.03
CA ALA A 125 1.97 -5.02 10.14
C ALA A 125 2.12 -3.62 10.77
N GLU A 126 2.94 -3.51 11.80
CA GLU A 126 3.23 -2.27 12.51
C GLU A 126 3.95 -1.25 11.62
N SER A 127 4.93 -1.68 10.82
CA SER A 127 5.60 -0.81 9.84
C SER A 127 4.65 -0.36 8.73
N ILE A 128 3.73 -1.23 8.30
CA ILE A 128 2.67 -0.88 7.34
C ILE A 128 1.76 0.19 7.96
N VAL A 129 1.34 0.04 9.22
CA VAL A 129 0.50 1.04 9.92
C VAL A 129 1.21 2.39 10.00
N VAL A 130 2.48 2.43 10.43
CA VAL A 130 3.24 3.69 10.49
C VAL A 130 3.32 4.37 9.12
N THR A 131 3.58 3.60 8.06
CA THR A 131 3.65 4.14 6.69
C THR A 131 2.28 4.63 6.21
N ALA A 132 1.21 3.90 6.49
CA ALA A 132 -0.17 4.30 6.18
C ALA A 132 -0.53 5.63 6.85
N LEU A 133 -0.18 5.79 8.13
CA LEU A 133 -0.40 7.04 8.87
C LEU A 133 0.44 8.20 8.31
N ASP A 134 1.68 7.96 7.85
CA ASP A 134 2.47 8.98 7.14
C ASP A 134 1.78 9.43 5.85
N ARG A 135 1.26 8.50 5.03
CA ARG A 135 0.53 8.85 3.80
C ARG A 135 -0.73 9.65 4.10
N LEU A 136 -1.49 9.27 5.13
CA LEU A 136 -2.66 10.00 5.56
C LEU A 136 -2.32 11.39 6.13
N ALA A 137 -1.21 11.53 6.85
CA ALA A 137 -0.75 12.80 7.37
C ALA A 137 -0.36 13.75 6.24
N ARG A 138 0.36 13.25 5.22
CA ARG A 138 0.67 14.01 3.99
C ARG A 138 -0.58 14.46 3.24
N ALA A 139 -1.63 13.65 3.26
CA ALA A 139 -2.93 13.99 2.70
C ALA A 139 -3.79 14.89 3.61
N GLY A 140 -3.28 15.31 4.77
CA GLY A 140 -4.01 16.15 5.73
C GLY A 140 -5.17 15.46 6.44
N GLN A 141 -5.25 14.12 6.38
CA GLN A 141 -6.36 13.37 6.98
C GLN A 141 -6.11 13.00 8.45
N VAL A 142 -4.86 13.00 8.90
CA VAL A 142 -4.48 12.82 10.31
C VAL A 142 -3.39 13.81 10.73
N PRO A 143 -3.28 14.16 12.02
CA PRO A 143 -2.18 15.01 12.50
C PRO A 143 -0.80 14.36 12.28
N PRO A 144 0.25 15.10 11.88
CA PRO A 144 1.60 14.56 11.69
C PRO A 144 2.18 13.82 12.90
N GLU A 145 1.93 14.33 14.11
CA GLU A 145 2.30 13.71 15.40
C GLU A 145 1.74 12.30 15.60
N THR A 146 0.69 11.91 14.86
CA THR A 146 0.16 10.54 14.86
C THR A 146 1.21 9.53 14.43
N VAL A 147 2.08 9.88 13.47
CA VAL A 147 3.15 9.00 12.98
C VAL A 147 4.18 8.75 14.08
N ALA A 148 4.61 9.80 14.78
CA ALA A 148 5.56 9.68 15.89
C ALA A 148 4.99 8.83 17.04
N ARG A 149 3.70 9.02 17.37
CA ARG A 149 3.00 8.19 18.36
C ARG A 149 2.95 6.73 17.96
N ALA A 150 2.65 6.43 16.70
CA ALA A 150 2.59 5.06 16.21
C ALA A 150 3.96 4.38 16.25
N ARG A 151 5.02 5.11 15.89
CA ARG A 151 6.39 4.59 15.98
C ARG A 151 6.77 4.24 17.41
N ALA A 152 6.48 5.12 18.36
CA ALA A 152 6.75 4.86 19.78
C ALA A 152 5.93 3.67 20.29
N GLN A 153 4.63 3.62 19.98
CA GLN A 153 3.73 2.53 20.41
C GLN A 153 4.20 1.16 19.91
N TYR A 154 4.68 1.10 18.66
CA TYR A 154 5.11 -0.17 18.06
C TYR A 154 6.60 -0.45 18.21
N GLY A 155 7.38 0.40 18.90
CA GLY A 155 8.83 0.20 19.08
C GLY A 155 9.64 0.33 17.79
N LEU A 156 9.28 1.29 16.93
CA LEU A 156 9.91 1.62 15.64
C LEU A 156 10.79 2.89 15.71
N ASP A 157 11.27 3.26 16.89
CA ASP A 157 12.06 4.49 17.11
C ASP A 157 13.55 4.34 16.78
N ARG A 158 13.99 3.12 16.45
CA ARG A 158 15.37 2.84 16.03
C ARG A 158 15.56 2.98 14.52
#